data_AF-A0A1F2S2N7-F1
#
_entry.id   AF-A0A1F2S2N7-F1
#
_cell.length_a   1.000
_cell.length_b   1.000
_cell.length_c   1.000
_cell.angle_alpha   90.00
_cell.angle_beta   90.00
_cell.angle_gamma   90.00
#
_symmetry.space_group_name_H-M   'P 1'
#
loop_
_entity.id
_entity.type
_entity.pdbx_description
1 polymer ?
#
loop_
_entity_poly.entity_id
_entity_poly.type
_entity_poly.pdbx_seq_one_letter_code
_entity_poly.pdbx_strand_id
1 'polypeptide(L)'
;MRMLLRVSIPVEAGNAAAKDETLGPTIERILADLKPEAAYFFADDSGQRSGSIVFDMIDTSQIPAVAEPWFLAFNAKVSLRPIMNPQDLAKAGPSIGEAAKHYGK
;
A
#
# COMPACT_ATOMS: atom_id res chain seq x y z
N MET A 1 4.24 -10.21 7.33
CA MET A 1 2.84 -10.23 6.90
C MET A 1 2.77 -9.47 5.58
N ARG A 2 2.23 -10.09 4.53
CA ARG A 2 2.12 -9.41 3.23
C ARG A 2 1.03 -8.35 3.29
N MET A 3 1.41 -7.12 2.98
CA MET A 3 0.56 -5.95 3.03
C MET A 3 0.39 -5.35 1.64
N LEU A 4 -0.79 -4.83 1.36
CA LEU A 4 -1.03 -3.87 0.28
C LEU A 4 -1.17 -2.48 0.88
N LEU A 5 -0.22 -1.61 0.56
CA LEU A 5 -0.31 -0.17 0.70
C LEU A 5 -0.96 0.39 -0.56
N ARG A 6 -2.06 1.14 -0.42
CA ARG A 6 -2.48 2.10 -1.45
C ARG A 6 -2.16 3.50 -0.98
N VAL A 7 -1.55 4.28 -1.85
CA VAL A 7 -1.29 5.71 -1.65
C VAL A 7 -1.97 6.51 -2.74
N SER A 8 -2.57 7.65 -2.39
CA SER A 8 -3.17 8.62 -3.32
C SER A 8 -2.69 10.01 -2.92
N ILE A 9 -2.01 10.68 -3.87
CA ILE A 9 -1.41 11.99 -3.68
C ILE A 9 -2.34 13.05 -4.27
N PRO A 10 -2.80 14.03 -3.47
CA PRO A 10 -3.59 15.15 -3.96
C PRO A 10 -2.91 15.86 -5.13
N VAL A 11 -3.69 16.26 -6.12
CA VAL A 11 -3.19 16.87 -7.37
C VAL A 11 -2.31 18.08 -7.10
N GLU A 12 -2.71 18.95 -6.16
CA GLU A 12 -1.97 20.14 -5.78
C GLU A 12 -0.58 19.81 -5.22
N ALA A 13 -0.51 18.95 -4.21
CA ALA A 13 0.75 18.53 -3.59
C ALA A 13 1.67 17.81 -4.58
N GLY A 14 1.12 16.91 -5.39
CA GLY A 14 1.88 16.22 -6.43
C GLY A 14 2.40 17.17 -7.53
N ASN A 15 1.64 18.21 -7.87
CA ASN A 15 2.08 19.22 -8.84
C ASN A 15 3.17 20.13 -8.27
N ALA A 16 3.07 20.51 -7.00
CA ALA A 16 4.12 21.27 -6.32
C ALA A 16 5.43 20.46 -6.29
N ALA A 17 5.39 19.23 -5.80
CA ALA A 17 6.57 18.36 -5.75
C ALA A 17 7.16 18.06 -7.14
N ALA A 18 6.33 17.98 -8.19
CA ALA A 18 6.81 17.80 -9.56
C ALA A 18 7.53 19.05 -10.09
N LYS A 19 7.00 20.25 -9.83
CA LYS A 19 7.64 21.53 -10.21
C LYS A 19 8.95 21.75 -9.48
N ASP A 20 9.02 21.33 -8.22
CA ASP A 20 10.20 21.43 -7.38
C ASP A 20 11.20 20.29 -7.64
N GLU A 21 10.94 19.41 -8.63
CA GLU A 21 11.77 18.27 -9.00
C GLU A 21 12.01 17.24 -7.86
N THR A 22 11.20 17.28 -6.81
CA THR A 22 11.33 16.42 -5.62
C THR A 22 10.46 15.17 -5.67
N LEU A 23 9.43 15.13 -6.55
CA LEU A 23 8.45 14.03 -6.60
C LEU A 23 9.11 12.66 -6.80
N GLY A 24 9.90 12.49 -7.86
CA GLY A 24 10.56 11.23 -8.20
C GLY A 24 11.56 10.78 -7.12
N PRO A 25 12.58 11.59 -6.79
CA PRO A 25 13.59 11.22 -5.79
C PRO A 25 13.00 10.91 -4.41
N THR A 26 11.92 11.61 -4.02
CA THR A 26 11.27 11.34 -2.74
C THR A 26 10.55 10.00 -2.75
N ILE A 27 9.83 9.66 -3.82
CA ILE A 27 9.21 8.33 -3.98
C ILE A 27 10.28 7.25 -4.00
N GLU A 28 11.37 7.43 -4.76
CA GLU A 28 12.48 6.48 -4.82
C GLU A 28 13.08 6.19 -3.44
N ARG A 29 13.33 7.23 -2.64
CA ARG A 29 13.81 7.07 -1.26
C ARG A 29 12.83 6.28 -0.39
N ILE A 30 11.54 6.60 -0.44
CA ILE A 30 10.52 5.88 0.34
C ILE A 30 10.48 4.39 -0.05
N LEU A 31 10.55 4.07 -1.34
CA LEU A 31 10.57 2.69 -1.82
C LEU A 31 11.88 1.97 -1.45
N ALA A 32 13.01 2.66 -1.46
CA ALA A 32 14.31 2.09 -1.07
C ALA A 32 14.32 1.65 0.40
N ASP A 33 13.69 2.44 1.28
CA ASP A 33 13.52 2.09 2.70
C ASP A 33 12.52 0.95 2.88
N LEU A 34 11.40 0.98 2.13
CA LEU A 34 10.31 0.01 2.25
C LEU A 34 10.63 -1.36 1.65
N LYS A 35 11.46 -1.42 0.61
CA LYS A 35 11.85 -2.65 -0.13
C LYS A 35 10.64 -3.49 -0.54
N PRO A 36 9.72 -2.96 -1.35
CA PRO A 36 8.51 -3.66 -1.74
C PRO A 36 8.79 -4.87 -2.64
N GLU A 37 7.91 -5.87 -2.58
CA GLU A 37 7.81 -6.97 -3.54
C GLU A 37 7.42 -6.47 -4.92
N ALA A 38 6.49 -5.50 -4.97
CA ALA A 38 6.05 -4.87 -6.20
C ALA A 38 5.49 -3.45 -5.93
N ALA A 39 5.65 -2.55 -6.90
CA ALA A 39 5.05 -1.23 -6.87
C ALA A 39 4.48 -0.88 -8.25
N TYR A 40 3.20 -0.50 -8.28
CA TYR A 40 2.49 -0.09 -9.48
C TYR A 40 1.95 1.32 -9.31
N PHE A 41 2.18 2.19 -10.27
CA PHE A 41 1.74 3.59 -10.24
C PHE A 41 0.69 3.83 -11.32
N PHE A 42 -0.36 4.57 -10.97
CA PHE A 42 -1.50 4.82 -11.85
C PHE A 42 -2.24 6.10 -11.41
N ALA A 43 -3.09 6.64 -12.27
CA ALA A 43 -4.10 7.61 -11.86
C ALA A 43 -5.30 6.85 -11.29
N ASP A 44 -5.70 7.16 -10.06
CA ASP A 44 -6.88 6.51 -9.45
C ASP A 44 -8.19 7.01 -10.08
N ASP A 45 -9.32 6.40 -9.67
CA ASP A 45 -10.66 6.76 -10.15
C ASP A 45 -11.05 8.22 -9.83
N SER A 46 -10.30 8.89 -8.96
CA SER A 46 -10.44 10.32 -8.64
C SER A 46 -9.44 11.21 -9.38
N GLY A 47 -8.66 10.66 -10.31
CA GLY A 47 -7.66 11.37 -11.11
C GLY A 47 -6.38 11.76 -10.36
N GLN A 48 -6.12 11.16 -9.19
CA GLN A 48 -4.93 11.46 -8.37
C GLN A 48 -3.76 10.54 -8.70
N ARG A 49 -2.53 11.07 -8.58
CA ARG A 49 -1.30 10.26 -8.68
C ARG A 49 -1.30 9.23 -7.56
N SER A 50 -1.32 7.96 -7.90
CA SER A 50 -1.56 6.89 -6.94
C SER A 50 -0.61 5.71 -7.14
N GLY A 51 -0.45 4.93 -6.07
CA GLY A 51 0.37 3.73 -6.05
C GLY A 51 -0.33 2.58 -5.34
N SER A 52 -0.12 1.38 -5.85
CA SER A 52 -0.39 0.11 -5.15
C SER A 52 0.93 -0.61 -4.95
N ILE A 53 1.31 -0.76 -3.68
CA ILE A 53 2.63 -1.22 -3.27
C ILE A 53 2.45 -2.44 -2.35
N VAL A 54 3.06 -3.56 -2.74
CA VAL A 54 3.04 -4.81 -1.98
C VAL A 54 4.37 -4.96 -1.25
N PHE A 55 4.33 -5.17 0.06
CA PHE A 55 5.53 -5.31 0.89
C PHE A 55 5.26 -6.22 2.10
N ASP A 56 6.32 -6.64 2.77
CA ASP A 56 6.23 -7.41 4.01
C ASP A 56 6.37 -6.50 5.24
N MET A 57 5.37 -6.54 6.12
CA MET A 57 5.38 -5.86 7.42
C MET A 57 5.55 -6.88 8.55
N ILE A 58 6.47 -6.62 9.47
CA ILE A 58 6.81 -7.55 10.56
C ILE A 58 5.85 -7.35 11.74
N ASP A 59 5.61 -6.10 12.12
CA ASP A 59 4.80 -5.75 13.29
C ASP A 59 3.89 -4.54 12.99
N THR A 60 2.74 -4.46 13.67
CA THR A 60 1.77 -3.37 13.48
C THR A 60 2.30 -2.02 13.94
N SER A 61 3.29 -1.97 14.82
CA SER A 61 3.98 -0.73 15.21
C SER A 61 4.73 -0.07 14.06
N GLN A 62 4.96 -0.78 12.94
CA GLN A 62 5.63 -0.25 11.75
C GLN A 62 4.69 0.61 10.88
N ILE A 63 3.38 0.62 11.15
CA ILE A 63 2.40 1.39 10.36
C ILE A 63 2.82 2.86 10.21
N PRO A 64 3.19 3.61 11.26
CA PRO A 64 3.64 5.00 11.11
C PRO A 64 4.92 5.12 10.27
N ALA A 65 5.89 4.22 10.46
CA ALA A 65 7.13 4.24 9.68
C ALA A 65 6.89 4.06 8.16
N VAL A 66 5.83 3.34 7.78
CA VAL A 66 5.40 3.18 6.39
C VAL A 66 4.57 4.37 5.90
N ALA A 67 3.67 4.90 6.73
CA ALA A 67 2.66 5.89 6.35
C ALA A 67 3.16 7.35 6.40
N GLU A 68 3.87 7.73 7.46
CA GLU A 68 4.33 9.09 7.71
C GLU A 68 5.17 9.68 6.56
N PRO A 69 6.07 8.94 5.90
CA PRO A 69 6.80 9.48 4.75
C PRO A 69 5.88 9.99 3.63
N TRP A 70 4.75 9.31 3.38
CA TRP A 70 3.77 9.75 2.38
C TRP A 70 2.93 10.93 2.85
N PHE A 71 2.57 10.96 4.13
CA PHE A 71 1.84 12.07 4.73
C PHE A 71 2.65 13.35 4.65
N LEU A 72 3.89 13.29 5.13
CA LEU A 72 4.76 14.46 5.25
C LEU A 72 5.27 14.94 3.89
N ALA A 73 5.59 14.03 2.96
CA ALA A 73 6.11 14.42 1.66
C ALA A 73 5.04 14.99 0.72
N PHE A 74 3.82 14.44 0.77
CA PHE A 74 2.85 14.63 -0.30
C PHE A 74 1.43 14.94 0.17
N ASN A 75 1.21 15.09 1.47
CA ASN A 75 -0.15 15.18 2.05
C ASN A 75 -1.04 14.03 1.56
N ALA A 76 -0.44 12.83 1.41
CA ALA A 76 -1.11 11.72 0.77
C ALA A 76 -2.15 11.06 1.67
N LYS A 77 -3.14 10.41 1.06
CA LYS A 77 -3.99 9.43 1.74
C LYS A 77 -3.38 8.05 1.59
N VAL A 78 -3.33 7.28 2.67
CA VAL A 78 -2.85 5.90 2.64
C VAL A 78 -3.90 4.93 3.18
N SER A 79 -3.90 3.72 2.65
CA SER A 79 -4.61 2.58 3.26
C SER A 79 -3.69 1.37 3.27
N LEU A 80 -3.73 0.61 4.37
CA LEU A 80 -2.97 -0.61 4.56
C LEU A 80 -3.94 -1.76 4.79
N ARG A 81 -3.70 -2.89 4.12
CA ARG A 81 -4.51 -4.10 4.32
C ARG A 81 -3.64 -5.34 4.17
N PRO A 82 -3.76 -6.35 5.06
CA PRO A 82 -3.18 -7.66 4.81
C PRO A 82 -3.77 -8.24 3.52
N ILE A 83 -2.94 -8.91 2.71
CA ILE A 83 -3.39 -9.57 1.47
C ILE A 83 -2.83 -10.99 1.38
N MET A 84 -3.54 -11.84 0.64
CA MET A 84 -3.16 -13.22 0.36
C MET A 84 -2.80 -13.37 -1.12
N ASN A 85 -1.75 -14.13 -1.39
CA ASN A 85 -1.48 -14.63 -2.74
C ASN A 85 -2.24 -15.97 -2.97
N PRO A 86 -2.16 -16.58 -4.17
CA PRO A 86 -2.83 -17.86 -4.43
C PRO A 86 -2.40 -19.00 -3.48
N GLN A 87 -1.13 -19.05 -3.05
CA GLN A 87 -0.63 -20.06 -2.12
C GLN A 87 -1.21 -19.88 -0.71
N ASP A 88 -1.32 -18.63 -0.25
CA ASP A 88 -1.93 -18.28 1.04
C ASP A 88 -3.43 -18.63 1.02
N LEU A 89 -4.13 -18.32 -0.08
CA LEU A 89 -5.53 -18.67 -0.28
C LEU A 89 -5.75 -20.19 -0.27
N ALA A 90 -4.88 -20.96 -0.93
CA ALA A 90 -4.97 -22.42 -0.93
C ALA A 90 -4.83 -23.01 0.47
N LYS A 91 -3.94 -22.46 1.32
CA LYS A 91 -3.79 -22.86 2.73
C LYS A 91 -5.04 -22.56 3.56
N ALA A 92 -5.81 -21.53 3.21
CA ALA A 92 -7.05 -21.16 3.89
C ALA A 92 -8.24 -22.07 3.52
N GLY A 93 -8.12 -22.94 2.52
CA GLY A 93 -9.20 -23.81 2.05
C GLY A 93 -9.93 -24.60 3.15
N PRO A 94 -9.22 -25.33 4.03
CA PRO A 94 -9.84 -26.06 5.13
C PRO A 94 -10.64 -25.16 6.09
N SER A 95 -10.10 -24.01 6.49
CA SER A 95 -10.79 -23.11 7.43
C SER A 95 -12.02 -22.45 6.79
N ILE A 96 -11.98 -22.15 5.48
CA ILE A 96 -13.16 -21.69 4.72
C ILE A 96 -14.25 -22.77 4.74
N GLY A 97 -13.88 -24.03 4.49
CA GLY A 97 -14.81 -25.16 4.52
C GLY A 97 -15.48 -25.35 5.88
N GLU A 98 -14.71 -25.27 6.98
CA GLU A 98 -15.26 -25.33 8.33
C GLU A 98 -16.18 -24.14 8.64
N ALA A 99 -15.78 -22.91 8.28
CA ALA A 99 -16.62 -21.73 8.47
C ALA A 99 -17.97 -21.86 7.73
N ALA A 100 -17.97 -22.38 6.49
CA ALA A 100 -19.20 -22.61 5.74
C ALA A 100 -20.13 -23.64 6.41
N LYS A 101 -19.60 -24.71 7.00
CA LYS A 101 -20.40 -25.70 7.75
C LYS A 101 -21.03 -25.10 9.01
N HIS A 102 -20.29 -24.26 9.72
CA HIS A 102 -20.71 -23.72 11.01
C HIS A 102 -21.65 -22.52 10.89
N TYR A 103 -21.43 -21.65 9.91
CA TYR A 103 -22.10 -20.35 9.80
C TYR A 103 -22.88 -20.14 8.50
N GLY A 104 -22.81 -21.06 7.53
CA GLY A 104 -23.46 -20.92 6.23
C GLY A 104 -24.96 -21.20 6.21
N LYS A 105 -25.64 -21.14 7.37
CA LYS A 105 -27.10 -21.32 7.49
C LYS A 105 -27.79 -19.98 7.73
#